data_AF-A0A8J4QKR6-F1
#
_entry.id   AF-A0A8J4QKR6-F1
#
_cell.length_a   1.000
_cell.length_b   1.000
_cell.length_c   1.000
_cell.angle_alpha   90.00
_cell.angle_beta   90.00
_cell.angle_gamma   90.00
#
_symmetry.space_group_name_H-M   'P 1'
#
loop_
_entity.id
_entity.type
_entity.pdbx_description
1 polymer ?
#
loop_
_entity_poly.entity_id
_entity_poly.type
_entity_poly.pdbx_seq_one_letter_code
_entity_poly.pdbx_strand_id
1 'polypeptide(L)'
;MELVDSSNHGMSILFSHYYSSLMYSVSLPVQNLVSDIVSVVSGLFFCYVGFFGKNEGEDTLLEEPLLNGDSSNEAESNKSKGDENVTPYLNAGFFSILTFSWMGPLITIGNKKTLDLEDVPQLGPSDSVFGAFPNFKNKLEAECGTSNGVTTLKLTKALIFLVWKEVLLTAFLAIMNTLASYVGPYFIDTSVQYLNGRRSYKNEGYVLVSVFFAAKLVECLAQRHWTFRLQQVGIRVRSVLILMIYNKGLTLSCQSKQGHTSGEIINFMTVDADRIGDFSWYMHETWMVLVQIVIALLILYRNVGLASIAALVATVFVMLANVPLGKLQKKFQGKIMESKDKRMKATSEILRNMMILKLQGWEMKFLAKIMEIRKTEAGWLIKYVYTSAMTEGIPLESGKILSAFATFRILQEPIYSLPETISMVTQTKVSLDRIVSFLCLDDLQSDVIERLPRGSSDIAIEIIDGKFCWDLSSSSATLEDINLKVQQGMRVAVCGTVGSGKSSLLSCILGEVPKISGTVKLCGTKAYVVQSPWIQSGKIEENILFGREMEREKYEKVLEACSLKKDLEILPFGDQTVIGCSGRSHDPTCLRNVCWDFWIQKQLYMLLIKWSSYLLLILSW
;
A
#
# COMPACT_ATOMS: atom_id res chain seq x y z
N MET A 1 57.09 -35.07 45.08
CA MET A 1 57.25 -36.39 44.47
C MET A 1 56.16 -36.50 43.43
N GLU A 2 56.37 -36.36 42.14
CA GLU A 2 57.50 -36.11 41.24
C GLU A 2 56.77 -36.13 39.88
N LEU A 3 56.70 -35.02 39.15
CA LEU A 3 57.71 -34.56 38.20
C LEU A 3 57.68 -35.32 36.86
N VAL A 4 57.80 -34.53 35.77
CA VAL A 4 58.63 -34.81 34.57
C VAL A 4 57.94 -35.73 33.53
N ASP A 5 57.84 -35.46 32.23
CA ASP A 5 58.59 -34.59 31.32
C ASP A 5 57.78 -34.41 30.01
N SER A 6 57.75 -33.19 29.44
CA SER A 6 58.05 -32.92 28.01
C SER A 6 57.64 -31.48 27.64
N SER A 7 58.24 -30.49 28.28
CA SER A 7 58.19 -29.10 27.88
C SER A 7 59.62 -28.56 27.76
N ASN A 8 60.35 -28.85 26.68
CA ASN A 8 61.64 -28.18 26.43
C ASN A 8 62.24 -28.33 25.02
N HIS A 9 61.43 -28.21 23.95
CA HIS A 9 62.01 -28.01 22.60
C HIS A 9 61.31 -26.99 21.68
N GLY A 10 60.27 -26.29 22.15
CA GLY A 10 59.54 -25.29 21.33
C GLY A 10 59.93 -23.82 21.57
N MET A 11 60.56 -23.49 22.70
CA MET A 11 60.69 -22.09 23.16
C MET A 11 62.06 -21.43 22.91
N SER A 12 63.08 -22.18 22.47
CA SER A 12 64.41 -21.62 22.16
C SER A 12 64.51 -21.08 20.72
N ILE A 13 63.66 -21.56 19.79
CA ILE A 13 63.65 -21.10 18.40
C ILE A 13 62.85 -19.79 18.22
N LEU A 14 61.85 -19.54 19.08
CA LEU A 14 61.02 -18.33 19.02
C LEU A 14 61.72 -17.07 19.56
N PHE A 15 62.69 -17.21 20.47
CA PHE A 15 63.39 -16.05 21.06
C PHE A 15 64.60 -15.57 20.22
N SER A 16 65.21 -16.44 19.41
CA SER A 16 66.30 -16.07 18.50
C SER A 16 65.82 -15.26 17.30
N HIS A 17 64.65 -15.60 16.75
CA HIS A 17 64.08 -14.89 15.60
C HIS A 17 63.52 -13.50 15.94
N TYR A 18 63.15 -13.26 17.20
CA TYR A 18 62.59 -11.96 17.62
C TYR A 18 63.67 -10.87 17.77
N TYR A 19 64.90 -11.24 18.15
CA TYR A 19 66.00 -10.27 18.30
C TYR A 19 66.71 -9.94 16.98
N SER A 20 66.68 -10.83 15.98
CA SER A 20 67.25 -10.54 14.66
C SER A 20 66.37 -9.61 13.80
N SER A 21 65.09 -9.43 14.13
CA SER A 21 64.17 -8.58 13.36
C SER A 21 64.13 -7.12 13.83
N LEU A 22 64.77 -6.78 14.96
CA LEU A 22 64.75 -5.43 15.53
C LEU A 22 65.89 -4.51 15.03
N MET A 23 66.72 -5.00 14.10
CA MET A 23 67.94 -4.32 13.60
C MET A 23 67.91 -4.06 12.08
N TYR A 24 66.73 -4.00 11.47
CA TYR A 24 66.56 -3.41 10.14
C TYR A 24 65.71 -2.14 10.26
N SER A 25 66.38 -1.01 10.06
CA SER A 25 65.81 0.32 9.93
C SER A 25 64.67 0.35 8.91
N VAL A 26 63.42 0.26 9.39
CA VAL A 26 62.24 0.47 8.57
C VAL A 26 62.07 1.98 8.39
N SER A 27 62.47 2.48 7.22
CA SER A 27 61.93 3.74 6.71
C SER A 27 60.42 3.54 6.50
N LEU A 28 59.61 3.95 7.47
CA LEU A 28 58.15 3.94 7.37
C LEU A 28 57.76 4.81 6.16
N PRO A 29 57.20 4.23 5.08
CA PRO A 29 56.79 5.04 3.95
C PRO A 29 55.56 5.84 4.38
N VAL A 30 55.67 7.17 4.29
CA VAL A 30 54.58 8.15 4.54
C VAL A 30 53.26 7.75 3.85
N GLN A 31 53.33 6.93 2.79
CA GLN A 31 52.20 6.38 2.05
C GLN A 31 51.30 5.43 2.87
N ASN A 32 51.85 4.62 3.79
CA ASN A 32 51.03 3.77 4.66
C ASN A 32 50.31 4.63 5.71
N LEU A 33 50.99 5.66 6.22
CA LEU A 33 50.40 6.62 7.16
C LEU A 33 49.21 7.37 6.54
N VAL A 34 49.31 7.78 5.27
CA VAL A 34 48.20 8.47 4.58
C VAL A 34 47.02 7.54 4.31
N SER A 35 47.26 6.28 3.92
CA SER A 35 46.19 5.29 3.73
C SER A 35 45.49 4.95 5.06
N ASP A 36 46.28 4.81 6.14
CA ASP A 36 45.76 4.57 7.48
C ASP A 36 45.02 5.80 7.99
N ILE A 37 45.51 7.02 7.74
CA ILE A 37 44.79 8.26 8.08
C ILE A 37 43.49 8.37 7.28
N VAL A 38 43.46 8.07 5.99
CA VAL A 38 42.22 8.15 5.19
C VAL A 38 41.22 7.08 5.60
N SER A 39 41.66 5.86 5.91
CA SER A 39 40.76 4.80 6.39
C SER A 39 40.27 5.08 7.81
N VAL A 40 41.10 5.65 8.69
CA VAL A 40 40.73 6.10 10.03
C VAL A 40 39.83 7.32 9.97
N VAL A 41 40.06 8.29 9.08
CA VAL A 41 39.19 9.46 8.89
C VAL A 41 37.85 9.05 8.26
N SER A 42 37.86 8.11 7.31
CA SER A 42 36.62 7.54 6.75
C SER A 42 35.87 6.72 7.82
N GLY A 43 36.58 5.92 8.62
CA GLY A 43 36.01 5.17 9.74
C GLY A 43 35.46 6.07 10.83
N LEU A 44 36.20 7.12 11.20
CA LEU A 44 35.78 8.15 12.15
C LEU A 44 34.63 8.99 11.60
N PHE A 45 34.56 9.25 10.29
CA PHE A 45 33.42 9.92 9.66
C PHE A 45 32.15 9.05 9.76
N PHE A 46 32.25 7.76 9.45
CA PHE A 46 31.12 6.83 9.62
C PHE A 46 30.74 6.62 11.10
N CYS A 47 31.72 6.57 12.00
CA CYS A 47 31.47 6.54 13.44
C CYS A 47 30.86 7.86 13.93
N TYR A 48 31.32 9.03 13.46
CA TYR A 48 30.79 10.35 13.81
C TYR A 48 29.35 10.51 13.32
N VAL A 49 29.05 10.10 12.09
CA VAL A 49 27.67 10.08 11.56
C VAL A 49 26.79 9.09 12.34
N GLY A 50 27.32 7.93 12.72
CA GLY A 50 26.62 6.97 13.58
C GLY A 50 26.40 7.43 15.02
N PHE A 51 27.31 8.24 15.56
CA PHE A 51 27.27 8.73 16.95
C PHE A 51 26.44 10.03 17.07
N PHE A 52 26.51 10.94 16.09
CA PHE A 52 25.71 12.16 16.09
C PHE A 52 24.27 11.96 15.59
N GLY A 53 23.98 10.87 14.87
CA GLY A 53 22.59 10.41 14.69
C GLY A 53 21.88 10.04 16.00
N LYS A 54 22.62 9.97 17.12
CA LYS A 54 22.11 9.68 18.46
C LYS A 54 21.79 10.94 19.30
N ASN A 55 22.27 12.12 18.91
CA ASN A 55 22.29 13.30 19.79
C ASN A 55 21.22 14.37 19.54
N GLU A 56 20.23 14.16 18.66
CA GLU A 56 19.13 15.12 18.45
C GLU A 56 17.82 14.77 19.18
N GLY A 57 17.84 13.88 20.19
CA GLY A 57 16.61 13.46 20.87
C GLY A 57 16.70 13.11 22.35
N GLU A 58 17.75 13.52 23.07
CA GLU A 58 17.92 13.12 24.47
C GLU A 58 17.60 14.19 25.53
N ASP A 59 17.21 15.41 25.14
CA ASP A 59 16.89 16.49 26.09
C ASP A 59 15.46 17.04 25.91
N THR A 60 14.44 16.20 26.07
CA THR A 60 13.12 16.58 26.61
C THR A 60 12.22 15.36 26.61
N LEU A 61 12.15 14.65 27.75
CA LEU A 61 10.91 14.05 28.28
C LEU A 61 11.27 13.45 29.63
N LEU A 62 10.82 14.13 30.67
CA LEU A 62 10.99 13.80 32.07
C LEU A 62 10.60 12.34 32.35
N GLU A 63 11.41 11.70 33.20
CA GLU A 63 11.11 10.42 33.84
C GLU A 63 9.71 10.46 34.47
N GLU A 64 8.81 9.57 34.03
CA GLU A 64 7.65 9.20 34.84
C GLU A 64 7.91 7.84 35.52
N PRO A 65 7.76 7.75 36.85
CA PRO A 65 7.97 6.51 37.57
C PRO A 65 6.74 5.61 37.42
N LEU A 66 7.01 4.35 37.11
CA LEU A 66 6.04 3.26 37.12
C LEU A 66 5.47 3.07 38.53
N LEU A 67 4.12 3.07 38.63
CA LEU A 67 3.24 2.56 39.71
C LEU A 67 2.89 3.48 40.90
N ASN A 68 1.63 3.93 40.94
CA ASN A 68 0.66 3.90 42.06
C ASN A 68 -0.71 4.27 41.44
N GLY A 69 -1.80 3.51 41.60
CA GLY A 69 -2.44 3.15 42.87
C GLY A 69 -3.48 4.21 43.22
N ASP A 70 -4.74 3.98 42.86
CA ASP A 70 -5.99 4.68 43.21
C ASP A 70 -5.90 6.07 43.87
N SER A 71 -6.39 7.11 43.17
CA SER A 71 -7.43 8.01 43.69
C SER A 71 -7.82 9.05 42.65
N SER A 72 -9.14 9.26 42.57
CA SER A 72 -9.83 10.36 41.92
C SER A 72 -9.12 11.70 42.01
N ASN A 73 -8.91 12.37 40.87
CA ASN A 73 -9.21 13.80 40.71
C ASN A 73 -9.20 14.19 39.23
N GLU A 74 -10.25 14.90 38.85
CA GLU A 74 -10.43 15.60 37.58
C GLU A 74 -9.25 16.55 37.35
N ALA A 75 -8.52 16.33 36.26
CA ALA A 75 -7.64 17.33 35.67
C ALA A 75 -7.71 17.17 34.14
N GLU A 76 -8.33 18.15 33.52
CA GLU A 76 -8.41 18.34 32.08
C GLU A 76 -7.03 18.19 31.42
N SER A 77 -6.80 17.08 30.71
CA SER A 77 -5.67 17.01 29.78
C SER A 77 -6.07 17.77 28.51
N ASN A 78 -5.81 19.07 28.49
CA ASN A 78 -5.57 19.80 27.26
C ASN A 78 -4.26 19.30 26.65
N LYS A 79 -4.29 18.10 26.05
CA LYS A 79 -3.28 17.69 25.08
C LYS A 79 -3.51 18.55 23.83
N SER A 80 -2.58 19.46 23.57
CA SER A 80 -2.46 20.23 22.33
C SER A 80 -2.46 19.28 21.12
N LYS A 81 -3.65 19.00 20.59
CA LYS A 81 -3.85 18.36 19.30
C LYS A 81 -3.36 19.31 18.20
N GLY A 82 -2.38 18.91 17.41
CA GLY A 82 -2.10 19.60 16.15
C GLY A 82 -0.77 19.26 15.48
N ASP A 83 0.34 19.74 16.05
CA ASP A 83 1.53 20.03 15.22
C ASP A 83 2.80 19.20 15.54
N GLU A 84 2.87 18.44 16.63
CA GLU A 84 4.18 17.97 17.13
C GLU A 84 4.68 16.60 16.62
N ASN A 85 3.84 15.79 15.97
CA ASN A 85 4.22 14.44 15.51
C ASN A 85 4.26 14.27 13.97
N VAL A 86 4.62 15.31 13.23
CA VAL A 86 4.85 15.20 11.77
C VAL A 86 6.13 14.42 11.48
N THR A 87 6.21 13.72 10.33
CA THR A 87 7.40 12.93 9.97
C THR A 87 8.71 13.74 10.11
N PRO A 88 9.73 13.20 10.81
CA PRO A 88 11.05 13.84 10.94
C PRO A 88 11.74 14.08 9.59
N TYR A 89 11.30 13.36 8.55
CA TYR A 89 11.75 13.50 7.18
C TYR A 89 11.60 14.93 6.61
N LEU A 90 10.54 15.67 6.98
CA LEU A 90 10.32 17.02 6.46
C LEU A 90 11.32 18.04 7.00
N ASN A 91 11.71 17.88 8.27
CA ASN A 91 12.63 18.79 8.95
C ASN A 91 14.08 18.28 8.91
N ALA A 92 14.32 17.10 8.31
CA ALA A 92 15.63 16.48 8.25
C ALA A 92 16.62 17.31 7.40
N GLY A 93 17.79 17.57 7.95
CA GLY A 93 18.91 18.17 7.20
C GLY A 93 19.38 17.26 6.06
N PHE A 94 20.13 17.83 5.10
CA PHE A 94 20.60 17.11 3.90
C PHE A 94 21.32 15.78 4.21
N PHE A 95 22.21 15.76 5.22
CA PHE A 95 22.93 14.54 5.61
C PHE A 95 22.01 13.49 6.24
N SER A 96 21.01 13.92 6.99
CA SER A 96 20.02 13.03 7.60
C SER A 96 19.14 12.38 6.53
N ILE A 97 18.73 13.15 5.52
CA ILE A 97 18.04 12.62 4.33
C ILE A 97 18.96 11.64 3.60
N LEU A 98 20.20 12.03 3.32
CA LEU A 98 21.15 11.23 2.53
C LEU A 98 21.39 9.85 3.13
N THR A 99 21.50 9.78 4.46
CA THR A 99 21.83 8.56 5.23
C THR A 99 20.62 7.85 5.85
N PHE A 100 19.42 8.42 5.70
CA PHE A 100 18.17 7.97 6.36
C PHE A 100 18.24 7.95 7.91
N SER A 101 19.11 8.77 8.52
CA SER A 101 19.26 8.79 9.98
C SER A 101 18.02 9.29 10.72
N TRP A 102 17.15 10.07 10.06
CA TRP A 102 15.86 10.51 10.60
C TRP A 102 14.91 9.36 11.00
N MET A 103 15.16 8.13 10.52
CA MET A 103 14.40 6.93 10.92
C MET A 103 14.90 6.32 12.24
N GLY A 104 16.10 6.71 12.70
CA GLY A 104 16.75 6.19 13.91
C GLY A 104 15.88 6.21 15.18
N PRO A 105 15.17 7.33 15.49
CA PRO A 105 14.28 7.38 16.64
C PRO A 105 13.19 6.32 16.61
N LEU A 106 12.52 6.13 15.47
CA LEU A 106 11.44 5.14 15.34
C LEU A 106 11.95 3.71 15.46
N ILE A 107 13.11 3.40 14.85
CA ILE A 107 13.77 2.08 14.98
C ILE A 107 14.15 1.81 16.45
N THR A 108 14.61 2.83 17.17
CA THR A 108 14.97 2.70 18.59
C THR A 108 13.76 2.42 19.45
N ILE A 109 12.62 3.08 19.19
CA ILE A 109 11.35 2.79 19.87
C ILE A 109 10.90 1.36 19.55
N GLY A 110 10.95 0.95 18.28
CA GLY A 110 10.59 -0.40 17.85
C GLY A 110 11.46 -1.51 18.43
N ASN A 111 12.70 -1.19 18.85
CA ASN A 111 13.57 -2.11 19.57
C ASN A 111 13.21 -2.22 21.07
N LYS A 112 12.64 -1.16 21.65
CA LYS A 112 12.23 -1.12 23.07
C LYS A 112 10.82 -1.66 23.30
N LYS A 113 9.90 -1.40 22.37
CA LYS A 113 8.51 -1.84 22.45
C LYS A 113 7.95 -2.20 21.07
N THR A 114 6.91 -3.02 21.06
CA THR A 114 6.08 -3.20 19.87
C THR A 114 5.45 -1.87 19.50
N LEU A 115 5.60 -1.45 18.24
CA LEU A 115 5.08 -0.17 17.76
C LEU A 115 3.55 -0.21 17.69
N ASP A 116 2.91 0.74 18.36
CA ASP A 116 1.48 1.01 18.21
C ASP A 116 1.25 2.09 17.14
N LEU A 117 0.00 2.24 16.68
CA LEU A 117 -0.35 3.23 15.65
C LEU A 117 -0.03 4.67 16.10
N GLU A 118 -0.08 4.91 17.40
CA GLU A 118 0.22 6.22 18.02
C GLU A 118 1.71 6.57 17.96
N ASP A 119 2.59 5.57 17.83
CA ASP A 119 4.05 5.76 17.72
C ASP A 119 4.50 6.10 16.31
N VAL A 120 3.63 5.90 15.30
CA VAL A 120 3.95 6.14 13.91
C VAL A 120 3.72 7.63 13.59
N PRO A 121 4.76 8.36 13.11
CA PRO A 121 4.62 9.77 12.79
C PRO A 121 3.55 10.03 11.73
N GLN A 122 2.85 11.16 11.86
CA GLN A 122 1.86 11.59 10.88
C GLN A 122 2.54 12.04 9.58
N LEU A 123 1.85 11.78 8.46
CA LEU A 123 2.32 12.14 7.12
C LEU A 123 2.45 13.66 6.97
N GLY A 124 3.48 14.08 6.24
CA GLY A 124 3.62 15.48 5.83
C GLY A 124 2.48 15.94 4.91
N PRO A 125 2.17 17.25 4.85
CA PRO A 125 1.04 17.76 4.06
C PRO A 125 1.16 17.41 2.57
N SER A 126 2.38 17.36 2.00
CA SER A 126 2.62 16.97 0.60
C SER A 126 2.37 15.49 0.30
N ASP A 127 2.50 14.63 1.30
CA ASP A 127 2.29 13.18 1.19
C ASP A 127 0.90 12.77 1.67
N SER A 128 0.24 13.63 2.45
CA SER A 128 -1.15 13.48 2.82
C SER A 128 -2.08 13.62 1.61
N VAL A 129 -3.17 12.87 1.62
CA VAL A 129 -4.21 12.99 0.58
C VAL A 129 -4.84 14.39 0.61
N PHE A 130 -4.93 15.00 1.78
CA PHE A 130 -5.48 16.34 1.97
C PHE A 130 -4.71 17.40 1.15
N GLY A 131 -3.38 17.33 1.11
CA GLY A 131 -2.55 18.24 0.30
C GLY A 131 -2.40 17.82 -1.16
N ALA A 132 -2.34 16.52 -1.46
CA ALA A 132 -2.10 16.04 -2.83
C ALA A 132 -3.36 16.07 -3.72
N PHE A 133 -4.55 15.77 -3.16
CA PHE A 133 -5.79 15.62 -3.93
C PHE A 133 -6.29 16.92 -4.60
N PRO A 134 -6.25 18.12 -3.98
CA PRO A 134 -6.68 19.35 -4.62
C PRO A 134 -5.88 19.68 -5.89
N ASN A 135 -4.56 19.51 -5.83
CA ASN A 135 -3.67 19.74 -6.97
C ASN A 135 -3.99 18.80 -8.14
N PHE A 136 -4.23 17.52 -7.83
CA PHE A 136 -4.65 16.53 -8.81
C PHE A 136 -6.03 16.85 -9.41
N LYS A 137 -7.02 17.14 -8.56
CA LYS A 137 -8.40 17.45 -8.96
C LYS A 137 -8.47 18.66 -9.88
N ASN A 138 -7.83 19.77 -9.50
CA ASN A 138 -7.79 20.99 -10.33
C ASN A 138 -7.17 20.73 -11.71
N LYS A 139 -6.10 19.91 -11.77
CA LYS A 139 -5.46 19.56 -13.03
C LYS A 139 -6.33 18.65 -13.89
N LEU A 140 -7.00 17.68 -13.28
CA LEU A 140 -7.92 16.78 -13.98
C LEU A 140 -9.11 17.54 -14.56
N GLU A 141 -9.72 18.45 -13.79
CA GLU A 141 -10.81 19.31 -14.24
C GLU A 141 -10.38 20.22 -15.41
N ALA A 142 -9.18 20.79 -15.33
CA ALA A 142 -8.61 21.59 -16.42
C ALA A 142 -8.39 20.78 -17.72
N GLU A 143 -8.04 19.49 -17.64
CA GLU A 143 -7.89 18.60 -18.80
C GLU A 143 -9.24 18.02 -19.29
N CYS A 144 -10.24 17.95 -18.41
CA CYS A 144 -11.60 17.53 -18.78
C CYS A 144 -12.34 18.62 -19.56
N GLY A 145 -12.17 19.91 -19.21
CA GLY A 145 -12.78 21.04 -19.94
C GLY A 145 -14.29 20.87 -20.17
N THR A 146 -14.79 21.34 -21.30
CA THR A 146 -16.20 21.22 -21.76
C THR A 146 -16.61 19.81 -22.22
N SER A 147 -15.70 18.82 -22.19
CA SER A 147 -16.03 17.44 -22.58
C SER A 147 -16.44 16.61 -21.37
N ASN A 148 -17.64 16.04 -21.41
CA ASN A 148 -18.31 15.33 -20.30
C ASN A 148 -17.67 13.98 -19.88
N GLY A 149 -16.38 13.75 -20.13
CA GLY A 149 -15.76 12.44 -19.86
C GLY A 149 -14.30 12.50 -19.44
N VAL A 150 -13.98 11.73 -18.39
CA VAL A 150 -12.62 11.34 -18.04
C VAL A 150 -12.17 10.27 -19.03
N THR A 151 -11.02 10.43 -19.66
CA THR A 151 -10.42 9.38 -20.50
C THR A 151 -9.15 8.84 -19.86
N THR A 152 -8.76 7.61 -20.21
CA THR A 152 -7.51 6.95 -19.78
C THR A 152 -6.31 7.86 -19.94
N LEU A 153 -6.22 8.56 -21.07
CA LEU A 153 -5.11 9.47 -21.36
C LEU A 153 -5.13 10.73 -20.48
N LYS A 154 -6.31 11.34 -20.25
CA LYS A 154 -6.44 12.50 -19.37
C LYS A 154 -6.10 12.17 -17.92
N LEU A 155 -6.61 11.03 -17.42
CA LEU A 155 -6.31 10.55 -16.07
C LEU A 155 -4.81 10.29 -15.91
N THR A 156 -4.20 9.58 -16.86
CA THR A 156 -2.75 9.30 -16.84
C THR A 156 -1.93 10.59 -16.85
N LYS A 157 -2.32 11.57 -17.67
CA LYS A 157 -1.64 12.88 -17.73
C LYS A 157 -1.75 13.66 -16.42
N ALA A 158 -2.92 13.65 -15.78
CA ALA A 158 -3.13 14.28 -14.47
C ALA A 158 -2.29 13.59 -13.37
N LEU A 159 -2.21 12.26 -13.38
CA LEU A 159 -1.36 11.50 -12.46
C LEU A 159 0.12 11.80 -12.66
N ILE A 160 0.61 11.82 -13.91
CA ILE A 160 2.01 12.19 -14.20
C ILE A 160 2.30 13.62 -13.76
N PHE A 161 1.37 14.56 -13.98
CA PHE A 161 1.52 15.94 -13.52
C PHE A 161 1.54 16.09 -12.00
N LEU A 162 0.94 15.17 -11.23
CA LEU A 162 1.07 15.20 -9.78
C LEU A 162 2.51 14.92 -9.32
N VAL A 163 3.27 14.14 -10.08
CA VAL A 163 4.55 13.57 -9.62
C VAL A 163 5.76 13.90 -10.52
N TRP A 164 5.59 14.69 -11.58
CA TRP A 164 6.61 14.91 -12.61
C TRP A 164 7.96 15.41 -12.09
N LYS A 165 7.98 16.27 -11.05
CA LYS A 165 9.22 16.79 -10.45
C LYS A 165 10.05 15.67 -9.82
N GLU A 166 9.38 14.80 -9.07
CA GLU A 166 10.02 13.64 -8.43
C GLU A 166 10.46 12.64 -9.48
N VAL A 167 9.63 12.35 -10.50
CA VAL A 167 9.96 11.45 -11.61
C VAL A 167 11.22 11.90 -12.38
N LEU A 168 11.38 13.20 -12.59
CA LEU A 168 12.56 13.76 -13.26
C LEU A 168 13.82 13.63 -12.39
N LEU A 169 13.69 13.90 -11.08
CA LEU A 169 14.77 13.70 -10.12
C LEU A 169 15.19 12.23 -10.04
N THR A 170 14.23 11.29 -9.97
CA THR A 170 14.52 9.86 -9.92
C THR A 170 15.09 9.34 -11.23
N ALA A 171 14.69 9.90 -12.38
CA ALA A 171 15.31 9.58 -13.67
C ALA A 171 16.80 9.98 -13.69
N PHE A 172 17.14 11.16 -13.18
CA PHE A 172 18.53 11.59 -13.05
C PHE A 172 19.33 10.66 -12.14
N LEU A 173 18.79 10.30 -10.98
CA LEU A 173 19.44 9.35 -10.06
C LEU A 173 19.60 7.95 -10.67
N ALA A 174 18.63 7.48 -11.46
CA ALA A 174 18.71 6.19 -12.16
C ALA A 174 19.87 6.15 -13.18
N ILE A 175 20.06 7.24 -13.94
CA ILE A 175 21.17 7.39 -14.88
C ILE A 175 22.49 7.43 -14.12
N MET A 176 22.58 8.21 -13.04
CA MET A 176 23.78 8.28 -12.20
C MET A 176 24.15 6.92 -11.60
N ASN A 177 23.17 6.18 -11.09
CA ASN A 177 23.35 4.82 -10.59
C ASN A 177 23.93 3.90 -11.68
N THR A 178 23.37 3.97 -12.89
CA THR A 178 23.83 3.15 -14.01
C THR A 178 25.24 3.51 -14.44
N LEU A 179 25.55 4.79 -14.62
CA LEU A 179 26.90 5.22 -14.95
C LEU A 179 27.92 4.75 -13.91
N ALA A 180 27.58 4.85 -12.63
CA ALA A 180 28.41 4.40 -11.52
C ALA A 180 28.62 2.88 -11.48
N SER A 181 27.59 2.07 -11.77
CA SER A 181 27.69 0.61 -11.78
C SER A 181 28.61 0.08 -12.90
N TYR A 182 28.64 0.77 -14.05
CA TYR A 182 29.50 0.43 -15.18
C TYR A 182 30.96 0.87 -15.02
N VAL A 183 31.29 1.70 -14.02
CA VAL A 183 32.69 2.07 -13.70
C VAL A 183 33.52 0.80 -13.42
N GLY A 184 32.98 -0.14 -12.65
CA GLY A 184 33.69 -1.38 -12.33
C GLY A 184 34.14 -2.15 -13.58
N PRO A 185 33.21 -2.65 -14.41
CA PRO A 185 33.53 -3.34 -15.66
C PRO A 185 34.46 -2.58 -16.60
N TYR A 186 34.34 -1.25 -16.66
CA TYR A 186 35.20 -0.38 -17.46
C TYR A 186 36.65 -0.37 -16.97
N PHE A 187 36.88 -0.35 -15.65
CA PHE A 187 38.22 -0.30 -15.06
C PHE A 187 38.87 -1.68 -14.84
N ILE A 188 38.16 -2.80 -15.09
CA ILE A 188 38.71 -4.16 -14.86
C ILE A 188 39.98 -4.40 -15.68
N ASP A 189 40.03 -4.02 -16.97
CA ASP A 189 41.21 -4.24 -17.80
C ASP A 189 42.43 -3.47 -17.27
N THR A 190 42.25 -2.19 -16.91
CA THR A 190 43.31 -1.39 -16.27
C THR A 190 43.76 -2.00 -14.94
N SER A 191 42.83 -2.54 -14.15
CA SER A 191 43.12 -3.22 -12.88
C SER A 191 43.95 -4.48 -13.10
N VAL A 192 43.57 -5.30 -14.09
CA VAL A 192 44.30 -6.53 -14.45
C VAL A 192 45.69 -6.20 -15.00
N GLN A 193 45.83 -5.15 -15.82
CA GLN A 193 47.13 -4.71 -16.34
C GLN A 193 48.06 -4.19 -15.23
N TYR A 194 47.52 -3.44 -14.28
CA TYR A 194 48.25 -2.99 -13.09
C TYR A 194 48.76 -4.19 -12.26
N LEU A 195 47.92 -5.20 -12.04
CA LEU A 195 48.29 -6.44 -11.34
C LEU A 195 49.33 -7.26 -12.10
N ASN A 196 49.28 -7.26 -13.44
CA ASN A 196 50.28 -7.89 -14.31
C ASN A 196 51.60 -7.10 -14.41
N GLY A 197 51.79 -6.05 -13.60
CA GLY A 197 53.05 -5.31 -13.49
C GLY A 197 53.23 -4.17 -14.50
N ARG A 198 52.24 -3.87 -15.35
CA ARG A 198 52.28 -2.69 -16.23
C ARG A 198 51.76 -1.47 -15.47
N ARG A 199 52.67 -0.64 -14.96
CA ARG A 199 52.35 0.62 -14.27
C ARG A 199 52.66 1.80 -15.17
N SER A 200 51.67 2.66 -15.38
CA SER A 200 51.81 3.92 -16.12
C SER A 200 52.39 5.03 -15.24
N TYR A 201 52.02 5.06 -13.95
CA TYR A 201 52.55 6.02 -12.97
C TYR A 201 52.59 5.46 -11.54
N LYS A 202 53.39 6.09 -10.65
CA LYS A 202 53.74 5.55 -9.32
C LYS A 202 52.55 5.33 -8.36
N ASN A 203 51.49 6.14 -8.48
CA ASN A 203 50.32 6.12 -7.59
C ASN A 203 49.04 5.58 -8.27
N GLU A 204 49.17 4.85 -9.38
CA GLU A 204 48.03 4.38 -10.20
C GLU A 204 47.05 3.49 -9.43
N GLY A 205 47.55 2.61 -8.58
CA GLY A 205 46.71 1.74 -7.75
C GLY A 205 45.81 2.53 -6.79
N TYR A 206 46.31 3.59 -6.15
CA TYR A 206 45.53 4.41 -5.23
C TYR A 206 44.41 5.17 -5.95
N VAL A 207 44.69 5.70 -7.14
CA VAL A 207 43.69 6.39 -7.97
C VAL A 207 42.60 5.41 -8.39
N LEU A 208 42.97 4.20 -8.82
CA LEU A 208 42.05 3.16 -9.27
C LEU A 208 41.09 2.73 -8.15
N VAL A 209 41.62 2.47 -6.95
CA VAL A 209 40.81 2.11 -5.77
C VAL A 209 39.92 3.27 -5.34
N SER A 210 40.43 4.51 -5.33
CA SER A 210 39.67 5.70 -4.92
C SER A 210 38.49 5.98 -5.86
N VAL A 211 38.71 5.86 -7.18
CA VAL A 211 37.66 6.02 -8.20
C VAL A 211 36.62 4.91 -8.07
N PHE A 212 37.05 3.66 -7.87
CA PHE A 212 36.12 2.54 -7.68
C PHE A 212 35.27 2.72 -6.41
N PHE A 213 35.88 3.14 -5.31
CA PHE A 213 35.18 3.41 -4.05
C PHE A 213 34.18 4.56 -4.20
N ALA A 214 34.59 5.68 -4.80
CA ALA A 214 33.70 6.81 -5.05
C ALA A 214 32.52 6.43 -5.96
N ALA A 215 32.77 5.64 -7.01
CA ALA A 215 31.71 5.13 -7.87
C ALA A 215 30.74 4.23 -7.10
N LYS A 216 31.22 3.32 -6.25
CA LYS A 216 30.34 2.47 -5.43
C LYS A 216 29.52 3.27 -4.42
N LEU A 217 30.06 4.32 -3.82
CA LEU A 217 29.28 5.22 -2.96
C LEU A 217 28.16 5.91 -3.75
N VAL A 218 28.46 6.45 -4.93
CA VAL A 218 27.46 7.11 -5.79
C VAL A 218 26.39 6.12 -6.25
N GLU A 219 26.78 4.92 -6.66
CA GLU A 219 25.88 3.82 -7.04
C GLU A 219 24.91 3.51 -5.89
N CYS A 220 25.42 3.21 -4.70
CA CYS A 220 24.58 2.86 -3.55
C CYS A 220 23.64 4.00 -3.13
N LEU A 221 24.13 5.24 -3.06
CA LEU A 221 23.31 6.39 -2.69
C LEU A 221 22.23 6.67 -3.73
N ALA A 222 22.60 6.73 -5.01
CA ALA A 222 21.64 6.94 -6.08
C ALA A 222 20.59 5.81 -6.10
N GLN A 223 21.02 4.55 -5.91
CA GLN A 223 20.14 3.39 -5.88
C GLN A 223 19.19 3.36 -4.67
N ARG A 224 19.57 3.89 -3.50
CA ARG A 224 18.63 3.97 -2.37
C ARG A 224 17.64 5.12 -2.55
N HIS A 225 18.13 6.28 -3.00
CA HIS A 225 17.31 7.49 -3.13
C HIS A 225 16.26 7.39 -4.24
N TRP A 226 16.60 6.88 -5.42
CA TRP A 226 15.59 6.72 -6.49
C TRP A 226 14.49 5.72 -6.09
N THR A 227 14.82 4.59 -5.46
CA THR A 227 13.85 3.57 -5.03
C THR A 227 12.92 4.12 -3.96
N PHE A 228 13.47 4.79 -2.94
CA PHE A 228 12.67 5.41 -1.88
C PHE A 228 11.69 6.46 -2.44
N ARG A 229 12.17 7.36 -3.30
CA ARG A 229 11.34 8.42 -3.91
C ARG A 229 10.25 7.85 -4.82
N LEU A 230 10.56 6.81 -5.60
CA LEU A 230 9.55 6.14 -6.45
C LEU A 230 8.47 5.46 -5.62
N GLN A 231 8.82 4.81 -4.50
CA GLN A 231 7.83 4.21 -3.61
C GLN A 231 6.89 5.27 -3.01
N GLN A 232 7.42 6.42 -2.57
CA GLN A 232 6.60 7.54 -2.10
C GLN A 232 5.62 8.03 -3.19
N VAL A 233 6.12 8.17 -4.44
CA VAL A 233 5.30 8.52 -5.60
C VAL A 233 4.19 7.50 -5.84
N GLY A 234 4.50 6.20 -5.78
CA GLY A 234 3.52 5.12 -5.94
C GLY A 234 2.41 5.15 -4.89
N ILE A 235 2.78 5.34 -3.62
CA ILE A 235 1.82 5.47 -2.52
C ILE A 235 0.94 6.72 -2.72
N ARG A 236 1.52 7.87 -3.08
CA ARG A 236 0.76 9.11 -3.30
C ARG A 236 -0.27 8.95 -4.43
N VAL A 237 0.14 8.34 -5.55
CA VAL A 237 -0.76 8.04 -6.68
C VAL A 237 -1.90 7.12 -6.24
N ARG A 238 -1.58 6.02 -5.54
CA ARG A 238 -2.55 5.07 -4.99
C ARG A 238 -3.57 5.79 -4.09
N SER A 239 -3.11 6.57 -3.12
CA SER A 239 -3.99 7.22 -2.15
C SER A 239 -4.93 8.25 -2.78
N VAL A 240 -4.46 9.01 -3.77
CA VAL A 240 -5.29 9.94 -4.55
C VAL A 240 -6.36 9.20 -5.36
N LEU A 241 -6.00 8.08 -5.99
CA LEU A 241 -6.95 7.25 -6.73
C LEU A 241 -8.02 6.64 -5.80
N ILE A 242 -7.63 6.14 -4.63
CA ILE A 242 -8.58 5.60 -3.64
C ILE A 242 -9.58 6.67 -3.22
N LEU A 243 -9.13 7.90 -2.91
CA LEU A 243 -10.04 8.98 -2.55
C LEU A 243 -10.95 9.36 -3.72
N MET A 244 -10.44 9.38 -4.95
CA MET A 244 -11.24 9.68 -6.14
C MET A 244 -12.35 8.63 -6.36
N ILE A 245 -12.00 7.35 -6.28
CA ILE A 245 -12.93 6.22 -6.41
C ILE A 245 -13.95 6.26 -5.27
N TYR A 246 -13.53 6.59 -4.04
CA TYR A 246 -14.41 6.70 -2.88
C TYR A 246 -15.42 7.84 -3.05
N ASN A 247 -14.95 9.04 -3.43
CA ASN A 247 -15.82 10.17 -3.70
C ASN A 247 -16.82 9.88 -4.82
N LYS A 248 -16.38 9.24 -5.91
CA LYS A 248 -17.27 8.79 -6.98
C LYS A 248 -18.29 7.78 -6.46
N GLY A 249 -17.86 6.80 -5.65
CA GLY A 249 -18.72 5.80 -5.05
C GLY A 249 -19.86 6.37 -4.21
N LEU A 250 -19.66 7.55 -3.61
CA LEU A 250 -20.67 8.29 -2.84
C LEU A 250 -21.65 9.07 -3.72
N THR A 251 -21.27 9.41 -4.95
CA THR A 251 -22.10 10.22 -5.87
C THR A 251 -22.78 9.42 -6.96
N LEU A 252 -22.51 8.11 -7.11
CA LEU A 252 -23.12 7.26 -8.13
C LEU A 252 -24.65 7.23 -8.07
N SER A 253 -25.28 7.23 -9.24
CA SER A 253 -26.70 6.95 -9.39
C SER A 253 -27.07 5.55 -8.88
N CYS A 254 -28.31 5.36 -8.42
CA CYS A 254 -28.79 4.06 -7.98
C CYS A 254 -28.77 3.03 -9.11
N GLN A 255 -28.99 3.45 -10.36
CA GLN A 255 -28.91 2.58 -11.53
C GLN A 255 -27.48 2.10 -11.78
N SER A 256 -26.51 3.01 -11.82
CA SER A 256 -25.09 2.64 -11.98
C SER A 256 -24.58 1.80 -10.82
N LYS A 257 -25.08 2.03 -9.60
CA LYS A 257 -24.76 1.26 -8.40
C LYS A 257 -25.32 -0.17 -8.43
N GLN A 258 -26.41 -0.45 -9.15
CA GLN A 258 -26.89 -1.82 -9.33
C GLN A 258 -26.04 -2.61 -10.33
N GLY A 259 -25.44 -1.92 -11.31
CA GLY A 259 -24.52 -2.53 -12.29
C GLY A 259 -23.18 -2.96 -11.69
N HIS A 260 -22.80 -2.43 -10.52
CA HIS A 260 -21.55 -2.75 -9.85
C HIS A 260 -21.77 -3.25 -8.43
N THR A 261 -21.21 -4.42 -8.12
CA THR A 261 -21.29 -4.93 -6.74
C THR A 261 -20.38 -4.11 -5.81
N SER A 262 -20.71 -4.04 -4.52
CA SER A 262 -19.82 -3.42 -3.52
C SER A 262 -18.43 -4.06 -3.50
N GLY A 263 -18.34 -5.36 -3.78
CA GLY A 263 -17.08 -6.08 -3.92
C GLY A 263 -16.23 -5.61 -5.10
N GLU A 264 -16.85 -5.25 -6.23
CA GLU A 264 -16.13 -4.70 -7.39
C GLU A 264 -15.55 -3.31 -7.08
N ILE A 265 -16.31 -2.45 -6.41
CA ILE A 265 -15.84 -1.12 -6.00
C ILE A 265 -14.64 -1.25 -5.03
N ILE A 266 -14.73 -2.17 -4.07
CA ILE A 266 -13.61 -2.47 -3.17
C ILE A 266 -12.41 -3.01 -3.96
N ASN A 267 -12.65 -3.83 -4.99
CA ASN A 267 -11.58 -4.33 -5.85
C ASN A 267 -10.90 -3.20 -6.65
N PHE A 268 -11.64 -2.18 -7.09
CA PHE A 268 -11.03 -0.99 -7.71
C PHE A 268 -10.08 -0.27 -6.74
N MET A 269 -10.47 -0.15 -5.47
CA MET A 269 -9.65 0.52 -4.44
C MET A 269 -8.46 -0.30 -3.95
N THR A 270 -8.59 -1.63 -3.88
CA THR A 270 -7.59 -2.52 -3.24
C THR A 270 -6.69 -3.26 -4.24
N VAL A 271 -7.13 -3.46 -5.48
CA VAL A 271 -6.36 -4.18 -6.51
C VAL A 271 -5.96 -3.25 -7.65
N ASP A 272 -6.90 -2.50 -8.22
CA ASP A 272 -6.60 -1.65 -9.38
C ASP A 272 -5.75 -0.43 -9.00
N ALA A 273 -6.11 0.29 -7.93
CA ALA A 273 -5.31 1.42 -7.43
C ALA A 273 -3.92 0.98 -6.94
N ASP A 274 -3.82 -0.19 -6.29
CA ASP A 274 -2.55 -0.76 -5.83
C ASP A 274 -1.63 -1.07 -7.01
N ARG A 275 -2.13 -1.72 -8.07
CA ARG A 275 -1.35 -2.00 -9.29
C ARG A 275 -0.84 -0.75 -10.00
N ILE A 276 -1.62 0.34 -9.98
CA ILE A 276 -1.19 1.62 -10.56
C ILE A 276 -0.09 2.26 -9.68
N GLY A 277 -0.18 2.12 -8.36
CA GLY A 277 0.89 2.52 -7.45
C GLY A 277 2.17 1.70 -7.64
N ASP A 278 2.06 0.37 -7.75
CA ASP A 278 3.18 -0.56 -7.92
C ASP A 278 3.95 -0.34 -9.23
N PHE A 279 3.29 0.20 -10.27
CA PHE A 279 3.94 0.59 -11.52
C PHE A 279 5.10 1.57 -11.31
N SER A 280 5.10 2.36 -10.23
CA SER A 280 6.19 3.28 -9.88
C SER A 280 7.56 2.60 -9.82
N TRP A 281 7.63 1.32 -9.41
CA TRP A 281 8.88 0.55 -9.37
C TRP A 281 9.45 0.29 -10.76
N TYR A 282 8.59 -0.03 -11.72
CA TYR A 282 8.95 -0.44 -13.08
C TYR A 282 9.08 0.73 -14.06
N MET A 283 8.70 1.94 -13.63
CA MET A 283 8.63 3.11 -14.49
C MET A 283 9.96 3.44 -15.18
N HIS A 284 11.09 3.29 -14.47
CA HIS A 284 12.41 3.51 -15.06
C HIS A 284 12.97 2.28 -15.78
N GLU A 285 12.58 1.06 -15.42
CA GLU A 285 13.08 -0.16 -16.08
C GLU A 285 12.83 -0.14 -17.59
N THR A 286 11.64 0.31 -18.01
CA THR A 286 11.21 0.27 -19.42
C THR A 286 12.19 0.96 -20.38
N TRP A 287 12.71 2.13 -20.01
CA TRP A 287 13.63 2.89 -20.88
C TRP A 287 15.10 2.71 -20.47
N MET A 288 15.38 2.43 -19.19
CA MET A 288 16.75 2.18 -18.72
C MET A 288 17.37 0.94 -19.36
N VAL A 289 16.57 -0.09 -19.69
CA VAL A 289 17.06 -1.27 -20.42
C VAL A 289 17.79 -0.88 -21.71
N LEU A 290 17.24 0.07 -22.48
CA LEU A 290 17.85 0.52 -23.74
C LEU A 290 19.17 1.25 -23.48
N VAL A 291 19.21 2.11 -22.46
CA VAL A 291 20.41 2.85 -22.07
C VAL A 291 21.52 1.89 -21.59
N GLN A 292 21.17 0.90 -20.77
CA GLN A 292 22.09 -0.11 -20.26
C GLN A 292 22.68 -0.97 -21.39
N ILE A 293 21.86 -1.40 -22.35
CA ILE A 293 22.33 -2.15 -23.52
C ILE A 293 23.34 -1.32 -24.33
N VAL A 294 23.04 -0.05 -24.60
CA VAL A 294 23.94 0.82 -25.36
C VAL A 294 25.28 1.02 -24.64
N ILE A 295 25.26 1.33 -23.33
CA ILE A 295 26.48 1.54 -22.55
C ILE A 295 27.32 0.26 -22.46
N ALA A 296 26.69 -0.88 -22.20
CA ALA A 296 27.38 -2.16 -22.11
C ALA A 296 28.07 -2.53 -23.43
N LEU A 297 27.42 -2.27 -24.56
CA LEU A 297 28.00 -2.55 -25.88
C LEU A 297 29.19 -1.66 -26.20
N LEU A 298 29.14 -0.38 -25.82
CA LEU A 298 30.28 0.53 -25.97
C LEU A 298 31.49 0.05 -25.17
N ILE A 299 31.28 -0.41 -23.93
CA ILE A 299 32.35 -0.93 -23.06
C ILE A 299 32.91 -2.23 -23.61
N LEU A 300 32.04 -3.15 -24.04
CA LEU A 300 32.46 -4.47 -24.54
C LEU A 300 33.19 -4.35 -25.89
N TYR A 301 32.75 -3.45 -26.78
CA TYR A 301 33.44 -3.13 -28.02
C TYR A 301 34.85 -2.57 -27.76
N ARG A 302 35.00 -1.69 -26.77
CA ARG A 302 36.31 -1.16 -26.39
C ARG A 302 37.25 -2.23 -25.83
N ASN A 303 36.76 -3.09 -24.94
CA ASN A 303 37.61 -4.06 -24.23
C ASN A 303 37.99 -5.27 -25.11
N VAL A 304 37.13 -5.67 -26.04
CA VAL A 304 37.25 -6.93 -26.79
C VAL A 304 37.36 -6.72 -28.32
N GLY A 305 37.14 -5.51 -28.83
CA GLY A 305 37.21 -5.20 -30.27
C GLY A 305 36.06 -5.83 -31.07
N LEU A 306 36.32 -6.26 -32.31
CA LEU A 306 35.32 -6.92 -33.19
C LEU A 306 34.74 -8.21 -32.61
N ALA A 307 35.45 -8.88 -31.70
CA ALA A 307 34.94 -10.06 -31.00
C ALA A 307 33.76 -9.74 -30.05
N SER A 308 33.49 -8.45 -29.78
CA SER A 308 32.29 -7.99 -29.08
C SER A 308 30.99 -8.30 -29.83
N ILE A 309 31.02 -8.25 -31.17
CA ILE A 309 29.86 -8.56 -32.02
C ILE A 309 29.54 -10.05 -31.94
N ALA A 310 30.56 -10.91 -31.95
CA ALA A 310 30.37 -12.35 -31.75
C ALA A 310 29.82 -12.65 -30.34
N ALA A 311 30.27 -11.91 -29.32
CA ALA A 311 29.78 -12.04 -27.96
C ALA A 311 28.31 -11.59 -27.83
N LEU A 312 27.91 -10.48 -28.49
CA LEU A 312 26.51 -10.06 -28.58
C LEU A 312 25.64 -11.11 -29.29
N VAL A 313 26.10 -11.64 -30.43
CA VAL A 313 25.37 -12.71 -31.14
C VAL A 313 25.19 -13.93 -30.25
N ALA A 314 26.22 -14.31 -29.47
CA ALA A 314 26.14 -15.39 -28.50
C ALA A 314 25.14 -15.07 -27.37
N THR A 315 25.12 -13.84 -26.84
CA THR A 315 24.14 -13.42 -25.81
C THR A 315 22.72 -13.46 -26.35
N VAL A 316 22.49 -12.97 -27.57
CA VAL A 316 21.18 -13.04 -28.22
C VAL A 316 20.76 -14.49 -28.44
N PHE A 317 21.69 -15.36 -28.84
CA PHE A 317 21.42 -16.78 -28.99
C PHE A 317 21.07 -17.48 -27.66
N VAL A 318 21.81 -17.20 -26.59
CA VAL A 318 21.50 -17.67 -25.22
C VAL A 318 20.16 -17.13 -24.75
N MET A 319 19.84 -15.87 -25.05
CA MET A 319 18.55 -15.26 -24.74
C MET A 319 17.41 -15.99 -25.48
N LEU A 320 17.58 -16.25 -26.79
CA LEU A 320 16.62 -17.01 -27.59
C LEU A 320 16.47 -18.46 -27.10
N ALA A 321 17.56 -19.09 -26.68
CA ALA A 321 17.56 -20.43 -26.09
C ALA A 321 16.82 -20.47 -24.74
N ASN A 322 16.79 -19.36 -23.98
CA ASN A 322 16.05 -19.25 -22.72
C ASN A 322 14.54 -18.95 -22.90
N VAL A 323 14.10 -18.43 -24.05
CA VAL A 323 12.66 -18.19 -24.35
C VAL A 323 11.75 -19.43 -24.16
N PRO A 324 12.07 -20.63 -24.67
CA PRO A 324 11.22 -21.82 -24.46
C PRO A 324 11.15 -22.21 -22.98
N LEU A 325 12.23 -22.07 -22.22
CA LEU A 325 12.25 -22.31 -20.77
C LEU A 325 11.35 -21.32 -20.04
N GLY A 326 11.42 -20.02 -20.38
CA GLY A 326 10.53 -19.00 -19.83
C GLY A 326 9.05 -19.25 -20.15
N LYS A 327 8.73 -19.70 -21.38
CA LYS A 327 7.35 -20.10 -21.75
C LYS A 327 6.87 -21.30 -20.91
N LEU A 328 7.75 -22.26 -20.64
CA LEU A 328 7.44 -23.42 -19.81
C LEU A 328 7.23 -23.04 -18.35
N GLN A 329 8.08 -22.17 -17.80
CA GLN A 329 7.91 -21.58 -16.46
C GLN A 329 6.56 -20.86 -16.33
N LYS A 330 6.19 -20.00 -17.28
CA LYS A 330 4.89 -19.31 -17.29
C LYS A 330 3.72 -20.30 -17.31
N LYS A 331 3.80 -21.38 -18.10
CA LYS A 331 2.77 -22.43 -18.14
C LYS A 331 2.65 -23.16 -16.80
N PHE A 332 3.78 -23.50 -16.17
CA PHE A 332 3.77 -24.15 -14.85
C PHE A 332 3.26 -23.22 -13.75
N GLN A 333 3.68 -21.96 -13.74
CA GLN A 333 3.16 -20.94 -12.83
C GLN A 333 1.64 -20.78 -12.94
N GLY A 334 1.10 -20.76 -14.17
CA GLY A 334 -0.35 -20.75 -14.40
C GLY A 334 -1.06 -21.97 -13.83
N LYS A 335 -0.49 -23.17 -13.98
CA LYS A 335 -1.04 -24.41 -13.40
C LYS A 335 -0.96 -24.48 -11.87
N ILE A 336 0.11 -23.93 -11.29
CA ILE A 336 0.23 -23.77 -9.83
C ILE A 336 -0.88 -22.85 -9.33
N MET A 337 -1.11 -21.71 -9.99
CA MET A 337 -2.15 -20.76 -9.59
C MET A 337 -3.55 -21.40 -9.67
N GLU A 338 -3.87 -22.10 -10.76
CA GLU A 338 -5.15 -22.80 -10.91
C GLU A 338 -5.40 -23.82 -9.78
N SER A 339 -4.36 -24.59 -9.41
CA SER A 339 -4.45 -25.56 -8.31
C SER A 339 -4.55 -24.90 -6.94
N LYS A 340 -3.81 -23.79 -6.73
CA LYS A 340 -3.82 -22.98 -5.52
C LYS A 340 -5.20 -22.35 -5.28
N ASP A 341 -5.84 -21.83 -6.33
CA ASP A 341 -7.17 -21.23 -6.26
C ASP A 341 -8.23 -22.26 -5.87
N LYS A 342 -8.18 -23.46 -6.47
CA LYS A 342 -9.06 -24.59 -6.08
C LYS A 342 -8.89 -24.95 -4.60
N ARG A 343 -7.64 -25.00 -4.11
CA ARG A 343 -7.36 -25.28 -2.69
C ARG A 343 -7.90 -24.17 -1.79
N MET A 344 -7.63 -22.91 -2.11
CA MET A 344 -8.05 -21.77 -1.31
C MET A 344 -9.58 -21.70 -1.21
N LYS A 345 -10.28 -21.88 -2.34
CA LYS A 345 -11.75 -21.95 -2.39
C LYS A 345 -12.30 -23.09 -1.53
N ALA A 346 -11.79 -24.31 -1.69
CA ALA A 346 -12.23 -25.47 -0.91
C ALA A 346 -11.99 -25.25 0.60
N THR A 347 -10.83 -24.70 0.97
CA THR A 347 -10.48 -24.42 2.37
C THR A 347 -11.41 -23.36 2.97
N SER A 348 -11.71 -22.29 2.23
CA SER A 348 -12.63 -21.24 2.66
C SER A 348 -14.06 -21.76 2.86
N GLU A 349 -14.58 -22.59 1.93
CA GLU A 349 -15.90 -23.21 2.05
C GLU A 349 -16.01 -24.15 3.25
N ILE A 350 -14.94 -24.90 3.55
CA ILE A 350 -14.85 -25.79 4.72
C ILE A 350 -14.84 -24.97 6.02
N LEU A 351 -14.01 -23.93 6.11
CA LEU A 351 -13.92 -23.07 7.30
C LEU A 351 -15.22 -22.34 7.58
N ARG A 352 -15.88 -21.82 6.54
CA ARG A 352 -17.19 -21.14 6.66
C ARG A 352 -18.27 -22.06 7.23
N ASN A 353 -18.19 -23.36 6.95
CA ASN A 353 -19.18 -24.35 7.38
C ASN A 353 -18.66 -25.30 8.48
N MET A 354 -17.61 -24.91 9.21
CA MET A 354 -16.88 -25.80 10.13
C MET A 354 -17.78 -26.44 11.21
N MET A 355 -18.77 -25.71 11.70
CA MET A 355 -19.73 -26.22 12.70
C MET A 355 -20.51 -27.43 12.17
N ILE A 356 -21.01 -27.35 10.94
CA ILE A 356 -21.77 -28.43 10.31
C ILE A 356 -20.86 -29.65 10.10
N LEU A 357 -19.63 -29.43 9.63
CA LEU A 357 -18.68 -30.52 9.39
C LEU A 357 -18.31 -31.26 10.68
N LYS A 358 -18.15 -30.54 11.80
CA LYS A 358 -17.89 -31.14 13.12
C LYS A 358 -19.11 -31.91 13.63
N LEU A 359 -20.31 -31.35 13.51
CA LEU A 359 -21.55 -32.03 13.91
C LEU A 359 -21.77 -33.35 13.16
N GLN A 360 -21.32 -33.43 11.90
CA GLN A 360 -21.46 -34.61 11.05
C GLN A 360 -20.24 -35.54 11.08
N GLY A 361 -19.15 -35.18 11.78
CA GLY A 361 -17.91 -35.97 11.80
C GLY A 361 -17.22 -36.11 10.43
N TRP A 362 -17.40 -35.15 9.52
CA TRP A 362 -16.87 -35.24 8.14
C TRP A 362 -15.47 -34.65 7.95
N GLU A 363 -14.83 -34.21 9.03
CA GLU A 363 -13.54 -33.51 9.01
C GLU A 363 -12.45 -34.27 8.26
N MET A 364 -12.29 -35.58 8.52
CA MET A 364 -11.26 -36.40 7.88
C MET A 364 -11.51 -36.58 6.37
N LYS A 365 -12.78 -36.63 5.94
CA LYS A 365 -13.15 -36.78 4.53
C LYS A 365 -12.83 -35.51 3.73
N PHE A 366 -13.11 -34.34 4.29
CA PHE A 366 -12.77 -33.06 3.67
C PHE A 366 -11.27 -32.76 3.75
N LEU A 367 -10.58 -33.19 4.81
CA LEU A 367 -9.13 -33.12 4.90
C LEU A 367 -8.45 -33.92 3.78
N ALA A 368 -8.88 -35.16 3.55
CA ALA A 368 -8.35 -36.00 2.47
C ALA A 368 -8.52 -35.33 1.10
N LYS A 369 -9.67 -34.69 0.85
CA LYS A 369 -9.93 -33.92 -0.37
C LYS A 369 -8.98 -32.72 -0.53
N ILE A 370 -8.65 -32.01 0.55
CA ILE A 370 -7.66 -30.92 0.50
C ILE A 370 -6.26 -31.47 0.20
N MET A 371 -5.88 -32.59 0.84
CA MET A 371 -4.56 -33.21 0.64
C MET A 371 -4.35 -33.67 -0.81
N GLU A 372 -5.39 -34.17 -1.47
CA GLU A 372 -5.34 -34.55 -2.89
C GLU A 372 -5.02 -33.34 -3.78
N ILE A 373 -5.73 -32.22 -3.58
CA ILE A 373 -5.46 -30.96 -4.30
C ILE A 373 -4.04 -30.47 -4.02
N ARG A 374 -3.58 -30.57 -2.77
CA ARG A 374 -2.22 -30.16 -2.36
C ARG A 374 -1.14 -31.01 -3.03
N LYS A 375 -1.37 -32.30 -3.26
CA LYS A 375 -0.44 -33.19 -3.98
C LYS A 375 -0.28 -32.76 -5.44
N THR A 376 -1.39 -32.38 -6.09
CA THR A 376 -1.36 -31.82 -7.45
C THR A 376 -0.62 -30.48 -7.49
N GLU A 377 -0.86 -29.59 -6.52
CA GLU A 377 -0.17 -28.30 -6.39
C GLU A 377 1.35 -28.49 -6.24
N ALA A 378 1.77 -29.39 -5.35
CA ALA A 378 3.18 -29.72 -5.12
C ALA A 378 3.84 -30.29 -6.38
N GLY A 379 3.16 -31.16 -7.13
CA GLY A 379 3.68 -31.73 -8.38
C GLY A 379 3.98 -30.66 -9.45
N TRP A 380 3.17 -29.60 -9.53
CA TRP A 380 3.44 -28.47 -10.42
C TRP A 380 4.55 -27.56 -9.90
N LEU A 381 4.59 -27.33 -8.59
CA LEU A 381 5.64 -26.54 -7.93
C LEU A 381 7.02 -27.14 -8.18
N ILE A 382 7.16 -28.47 -8.02
CA ILE A 382 8.41 -29.18 -8.26
C ILE A 382 8.89 -28.97 -9.71
N LYS A 383 8.00 -29.13 -10.70
CA LYS A 383 8.33 -28.90 -12.13
C LYS A 383 8.77 -27.46 -12.39
N TYR A 384 8.13 -26.49 -11.74
CA TYR A 384 8.53 -25.08 -11.82
C TYR A 384 9.93 -24.84 -11.25
N VAL A 385 10.22 -25.34 -10.04
CA VAL A 385 11.52 -25.17 -9.38
C VAL A 385 12.64 -25.83 -10.18
N TYR A 386 12.45 -27.05 -10.71
CA TYR A 386 13.44 -27.69 -11.57
C TYR A 386 13.71 -26.90 -12.85
N THR A 387 12.68 -26.30 -13.45
CA THR A 387 12.86 -25.46 -14.64
C THR A 387 13.57 -24.14 -14.29
N SER A 388 13.36 -23.60 -13.09
CA SER A 388 14.07 -22.41 -12.57
C SER A 388 15.56 -22.69 -12.30
N ALA A 389 15.87 -23.81 -11.66
CA ALA A 389 17.25 -24.21 -11.40
C ALA A 389 18.05 -24.41 -12.70
N MET A 390 17.40 -24.92 -13.76
CA MET A 390 18.03 -25.10 -15.07
C MET A 390 18.36 -23.77 -15.78
N THR A 391 17.66 -22.68 -15.45
CA THR A 391 17.95 -21.34 -15.98
C THR A 391 19.10 -20.60 -15.28
N GLU A 392 19.58 -21.08 -14.12
CA GLU A 392 20.52 -20.35 -13.23
C GLU A 392 22.01 -20.82 -13.26
N GLY A 393 22.41 -21.91 -13.96
CA GLY A 393 23.82 -22.41 -13.99
C GLY A 393 24.64 -21.91 -15.20
N ILE A 394 25.97 -21.71 -15.22
CA ILE A 394 27.18 -22.17 -14.46
C ILE A 394 28.24 -21.03 -14.52
N PRO A 395 29.08 -20.78 -13.48
CA PRO A 395 30.17 -19.78 -13.54
C PRO A 395 31.41 -20.32 -14.29
N LEU A 396 31.90 -19.56 -15.28
CA LEU A 396 33.15 -19.85 -16.01
C LEU A 396 34.22 -18.79 -15.63
N GLU A 397 35.34 -19.25 -15.08
CA GLU A 397 36.45 -18.41 -14.61
C GLU A 397 37.53 -18.17 -15.68
N SER A 398 37.73 -16.90 -16.09
CA SER A 398 39.05 -16.38 -16.47
C SER A 398 39.07 -14.84 -16.45
N GLY A 399 40.23 -14.22 -16.19
CA GLY A 399 40.37 -12.77 -15.95
C GLY A 399 39.97 -11.82 -17.09
N LYS A 400 40.02 -12.27 -18.37
CA LYS A 400 39.48 -11.50 -19.52
C LYS A 400 38.00 -11.76 -19.77
N ILE A 401 37.53 -12.95 -19.41
CA ILE A 401 36.10 -13.27 -19.37
C ILE A 401 35.43 -12.51 -18.23
N LEU A 402 36.14 -12.14 -17.15
CA LEU A 402 35.56 -11.47 -15.98
C LEU A 402 34.90 -10.11 -16.29
N SER A 403 35.51 -9.27 -17.14
CA SER A 403 34.92 -7.98 -17.55
C SER A 403 33.70 -8.21 -18.46
N ALA A 404 33.81 -9.11 -19.43
CA ALA A 404 32.70 -9.50 -20.30
C ALA A 404 31.55 -10.13 -19.48
N PHE A 405 31.88 -10.99 -18.51
CA PHE A 405 30.95 -11.69 -17.62
C PHE A 405 30.28 -10.76 -16.61
N ALA A 406 31.01 -9.81 -16.02
CA ALA A 406 30.43 -8.76 -15.18
C ALA A 406 29.48 -7.89 -16.01
N THR A 407 29.88 -7.50 -17.22
CA THR A 407 29.02 -6.77 -18.17
C THR A 407 27.80 -7.59 -18.58
N PHE A 408 27.97 -8.91 -18.80
CA PHE A 408 26.88 -9.83 -19.13
C PHE A 408 25.90 -10.04 -17.98
N ARG A 409 26.37 -10.13 -16.73
CA ARG A 409 25.49 -10.22 -15.57
C ARG A 409 24.67 -8.95 -15.40
N ILE A 410 25.29 -7.78 -15.58
CA ILE A 410 24.60 -6.49 -15.54
C ILE A 410 23.58 -6.38 -16.70
N LEU A 411 23.87 -6.98 -17.86
CA LEU A 411 22.92 -7.05 -18.99
C LEU A 411 21.81 -8.09 -18.80
N GLN A 412 22.06 -9.18 -18.08
CA GLN A 412 21.10 -10.26 -17.87
C GLN A 412 19.93 -9.80 -17.00
N GLU A 413 20.19 -9.04 -15.94
CA GLU A 413 19.18 -8.53 -15.01
C GLU A 413 18.02 -7.78 -15.72
N PRO A 414 18.25 -6.73 -16.53
CA PRO A 414 17.18 -6.04 -17.26
C PRO A 414 16.50 -6.90 -18.33
N ILE A 415 17.22 -7.88 -18.89
CA ILE A 415 16.66 -8.81 -19.88
C ILE A 415 15.67 -9.78 -19.22
N TYR A 416 15.97 -10.27 -18.02
CA TYR A 416 15.08 -11.15 -17.27
C TYR A 416 13.90 -10.41 -16.62
N SER A 417 14.06 -9.13 -16.26
CA SER A 417 12.96 -8.32 -15.70
C SER A 417 12.01 -7.75 -16.76
N LEU A 418 12.42 -7.69 -18.03
CA LEU A 418 11.62 -7.16 -19.15
C LEU A 418 10.21 -7.78 -19.28
N PRO A 419 10.04 -9.12 -19.24
CA PRO A 419 8.72 -9.75 -19.29
C PRO A 419 7.81 -9.34 -18.12
N GLU A 420 8.38 -9.16 -16.93
CA GLU A 420 7.65 -8.69 -15.76
C GLU A 420 7.22 -7.24 -15.93
N THR A 421 8.13 -6.37 -16.40
CA THR A 421 7.82 -4.97 -16.74
C THR A 421 6.69 -4.87 -17.77
N ILE A 422 6.73 -5.64 -18.86
CA ILE A 422 5.67 -5.65 -19.89
C ILE A 422 4.33 -6.13 -19.30
N SER A 423 4.37 -7.15 -18.45
CA SER A 423 3.20 -7.65 -17.73
C SER A 423 2.60 -6.56 -16.86
N MET A 424 3.44 -5.84 -16.11
CA MET A 424 3.02 -4.74 -15.24
C MET A 424 2.42 -3.59 -16.04
N VAL A 425 3.07 -3.12 -17.12
CA VAL A 425 2.51 -2.09 -18.03
C VAL A 425 1.13 -2.50 -18.54
N THR A 426 0.96 -3.75 -18.96
CA THR A 426 -0.31 -4.27 -19.46
C THR A 426 -1.38 -4.29 -18.37
N GLN A 427 -1.04 -4.77 -17.17
CA GLN A 427 -1.96 -4.83 -16.04
C GLN A 427 -2.35 -3.44 -15.54
N THR A 428 -1.41 -2.51 -15.45
CA THR A 428 -1.64 -1.12 -15.08
C THR A 428 -2.58 -0.44 -16.07
N LYS A 429 -2.38 -0.66 -17.38
CA LYS A 429 -3.30 -0.14 -18.41
C LYS A 429 -4.73 -0.66 -18.23
N VAL A 430 -4.90 -1.97 -18.09
CA VAL A 430 -6.23 -2.58 -17.86
C VAL A 430 -6.87 -2.03 -16.59
N SER A 431 -6.09 -1.86 -15.53
CA SER A 431 -6.59 -1.32 -14.25
C SER A 431 -7.03 0.14 -14.39
N LEU A 432 -6.27 0.94 -15.15
CA LEU A 432 -6.61 2.33 -15.42
C LEU A 432 -7.86 2.46 -16.31
N ASP A 433 -8.02 1.61 -17.33
CA ASP A 433 -9.22 1.56 -18.17
C ASP A 433 -10.47 1.20 -17.36
N ARG A 434 -10.36 0.26 -16.40
CA ARG A 434 -11.46 -0.12 -15.49
C ARG A 434 -11.86 1.02 -14.56
N ILE A 435 -10.88 1.70 -13.96
CA ILE A 435 -11.15 2.86 -13.10
C ILE A 435 -11.80 3.99 -13.92
N VAL A 436 -11.32 4.24 -15.14
CA VAL A 436 -11.92 5.27 -16.01
C VAL A 436 -13.36 4.93 -16.37
N SER A 437 -13.66 3.66 -16.73
CA SER A 437 -15.04 3.28 -17.03
C SER A 437 -15.97 3.47 -15.83
N PHE A 438 -15.47 3.20 -14.62
CA PHE A 438 -16.19 3.44 -13.37
C PHE A 438 -16.41 4.94 -13.08
N LEU A 439 -15.40 5.78 -13.32
CA LEU A 439 -15.49 7.22 -13.11
C LEU A 439 -16.46 7.92 -14.09
N CYS A 440 -16.68 7.33 -15.27
CA CYS A 440 -17.61 7.81 -16.28
C CYS A 440 -19.07 7.39 -16.05
N LEU A 441 -19.36 6.61 -15.01
CA LEU A 441 -20.75 6.25 -14.66
C LEU A 441 -21.55 7.48 -14.23
N ASP A 442 -22.87 7.41 -14.38
CA ASP A 442 -23.77 8.53 -14.08
C ASP A 442 -23.82 8.83 -12.57
N ASP A 443 -23.68 10.11 -12.24
CA ASP A 443 -23.85 10.61 -10.88
C ASP A 443 -25.33 10.88 -10.56
N LEU A 444 -25.65 10.91 -9.26
CA LEU A 444 -26.93 11.38 -8.73
C LEU A 444 -27.17 12.83 -9.17
N GLN A 445 -28.34 13.04 -9.78
CA GLN A 445 -28.81 14.36 -10.15
C GLN A 445 -29.07 15.22 -8.90
N SER A 446 -28.27 16.27 -8.72
CA SER A 446 -28.39 17.17 -7.56
C SER A 446 -29.64 18.07 -7.60
N ASP A 447 -30.28 18.20 -8.76
CA ASP A 447 -31.43 19.05 -9.05
C ASP A 447 -32.79 18.35 -8.90
N VAL A 448 -32.80 17.08 -8.47
CA VAL A 448 -34.05 16.32 -8.27
C VAL A 448 -34.95 16.99 -7.22
N ILE A 449 -34.35 17.51 -6.14
CA ILE A 449 -35.09 18.09 -5.01
C ILE A 449 -34.72 19.55 -4.81
N GLU A 450 -35.73 20.42 -4.84
CA GLU A 450 -35.62 21.80 -4.41
C GLU A 450 -35.64 21.87 -2.89
N ARG A 451 -34.48 22.18 -2.29
CA ARG A 451 -34.35 22.33 -0.84
C ARG A 451 -34.67 23.75 -0.43
N LEU A 452 -35.68 23.90 0.42
CA LEU A 452 -36.06 25.19 1.00
C LEU A 452 -35.52 25.30 2.44
N PRO A 453 -35.08 26.51 2.87
CA PRO A 453 -34.60 26.73 4.22
C PRO A 453 -35.74 26.58 5.23
N ARG A 454 -35.41 26.14 6.45
CA ARG A 454 -36.40 25.99 7.52
C ARG A 454 -37.13 27.32 7.76
N GLY A 455 -38.47 27.29 7.75
CA GLY A 455 -39.32 28.45 8.01
C GLY A 455 -39.78 29.23 6.78
N SER A 456 -39.42 28.82 5.56
CA SER A 456 -39.89 29.49 4.34
C SER A 456 -41.36 29.20 3.98
N SER A 457 -41.92 28.09 4.44
CA SER A 457 -43.30 27.68 4.20
C SER A 457 -43.78 26.71 5.28
N ASP A 458 -45.09 26.67 5.53
CA ASP A 458 -45.74 25.69 6.42
C ASP A 458 -45.79 24.27 5.82
N ILE A 459 -45.38 24.12 4.55
CA ILE A 459 -45.39 22.85 3.82
C ILE A 459 -44.00 22.21 3.92
N ALA A 460 -43.93 21.05 4.57
CA ALA A 460 -42.69 20.30 4.75
C ALA A 460 -42.27 19.53 3.49
N ILE A 461 -43.24 18.91 2.81
CA ILE A 461 -43.03 18.15 1.57
C ILE A 461 -44.12 18.52 0.56
N GLU A 462 -43.72 18.91 -0.64
CA GLU A 462 -44.62 19.17 -1.76
C GLU A 462 -44.10 18.41 -3.01
N ILE A 463 -44.94 17.57 -3.57
CA ILE A 463 -44.72 16.87 -4.84
C ILE A 463 -45.87 17.25 -5.77
N ILE A 464 -45.53 17.80 -6.93
CA ILE A 464 -46.49 18.23 -7.97
C ILE A 464 -46.17 17.45 -9.25
N ASP A 465 -47.17 16.72 -9.75
CA ASP A 465 -47.12 15.91 -10.98
C ASP A 465 -45.83 15.09 -11.14
N GLY A 466 -45.43 14.45 -10.04
CA GLY A 466 -44.16 13.73 -9.94
C GLY A 466 -44.20 12.41 -10.71
N LYS A 467 -43.34 12.28 -11.72
CA LYS A 467 -43.09 11.04 -12.46
C LYS A 467 -41.66 10.56 -12.22
N PHE A 468 -41.51 9.36 -11.67
CA PHE A 468 -40.22 8.81 -11.25
C PHE A 468 -39.98 7.42 -11.81
N CYS A 469 -38.73 7.14 -12.17
CA CYS A 469 -38.33 5.81 -12.61
C CYS A 469 -36.91 5.47 -12.14
N TRP A 470 -36.70 4.22 -11.73
CA TRP A 470 -35.37 3.71 -11.38
C TRP A 470 -34.48 3.51 -12.60
N ASP A 471 -35.08 3.25 -13.76
CA ASP A 471 -34.40 3.03 -15.03
C ASP A 471 -34.98 3.95 -16.10
N LEU A 472 -34.18 4.93 -16.54
CA LEU A 472 -34.55 5.90 -17.58
C LEU A 472 -34.76 5.23 -18.95
N SER A 473 -34.26 4.01 -19.17
CA SER A 473 -34.44 3.25 -20.40
C SER A 473 -35.76 2.46 -20.44
N SER A 474 -36.42 2.31 -19.29
CA SER A 474 -37.70 1.60 -19.21
C SER A 474 -38.86 2.49 -19.69
N SER A 475 -39.80 1.89 -20.44
CA SER A 475 -40.94 2.60 -21.02
C SER A 475 -42.06 2.92 -20.03
N SER A 476 -42.11 2.21 -18.89
CA SER A 476 -43.09 2.40 -17.82
C SER A 476 -42.43 3.03 -16.59
N ALA A 477 -42.95 4.17 -16.13
CA ALA A 477 -42.45 4.75 -14.88
C ALA A 477 -42.90 3.92 -13.67
N THR A 478 -42.07 3.91 -12.63
CA THR A 478 -42.36 3.18 -11.38
C THR A 478 -43.43 3.90 -10.56
N LEU A 479 -43.43 5.23 -10.61
CA LEU A 479 -44.42 6.09 -9.97
C LEU A 479 -44.90 7.13 -10.98
N GLU A 480 -46.21 7.25 -11.14
CA GLU A 480 -46.87 8.16 -12.08
C GLU A 480 -47.87 9.04 -11.34
N ASP A 481 -47.97 10.30 -11.78
CA ASP A 481 -48.95 11.30 -11.33
C ASP A 481 -49.06 11.47 -9.81
N ILE A 482 -47.90 11.46 -9.12
CA ILE A 482 -47.86 11.64 -7.67
C ILE A 482 -48.04 13.12 -7.33
N ASN A 483 -49.13 13.42 -6.62
CA ASN A 483 -49.43 14.73 -6.05
C ASN A 483 -49.59 14.60 -4.54
N LEU A 484 -48.66 15.18 -3.78
CA LEU A 484 -48.59 15.05 -2.32
C LEU A 484 -48.23 16.39 -1.67
N LYS A 485 -49.01 16.82 -0.66
CA LYS A 485 -48.69 17.97 0.17
C LYS A 485 -48.77 17.59 1.65
N VAL A 486 -47.67 17.77 2.37
CA VAL A 486 -47.56 17.45 3.80
C VAL A 486 -47.15 18.71 4.57
N GLN A 487 -47.98 19.14 5.52
CA GLN A 487 -47.68 20.29 6.38
C GLN A 487 -46.76 19.89 7.54
N GLN A 488 -46.06 20.87 8.09
CA GLN A 488 -45.20 20.66 9.25
C GLN A 488 -46.01 20.18 10.47
N GLY A 489 -45.49 19.18 11.19
CA GLY A 489 -46.16 18.57 12.35
C GLY A 489 -47.16 17.47 12.02
N MET A 490 -47.44 17.20 10.74
CA MET A 490 -48.30 16.09 10.34
C MET A 490 -47.64 14.72 10.52
N ARG A 491 -48.43 13.73 10.94
CA ARG A 491 -48.05 12.31 10.95
C ARG A 491 -48.79 11.62 9.81
N VAL A 492 -48.05 11.17 8.80
CA VAL A 492 -48.62 10.59 7.57
C VAL A 492 -48.30 9.10 7.51
N ALA A 493 -49.29 8.27 7.20
CA ALA A 493 -49.13 6.84 6.97
C ALA A 493 -49.30 6.52 5.48
N VAL A 494 -48.42 5.68 4.93
CA VAL A 494 -48.48 5.22 3.54
C VAL A 494 -48.85 3.74 3.52
N CYS A 495 -50.02 3.40 2.98
CA CYS A 495 -50.54 2.05 2.91
C CYS A 495 -50.69 1.59 1.45
N GLY A 496 -50.52 0.28 1.19
CA GLY A 496 -50.67 -0.28 -0.15
C GLY A 496 -50.18 -1.73 -0.24
N THR A 497 -50.53 -2.42 -1.33
CA THR A 497 -50.14 -3.82 -1.59
C THR A 497 -48.63 -3.99 -1.71
N VAL A 498 -48.12 -5.21 -1.52
CA VAL A 498 -46.68 -5.49 -1.72
C VAL A 498 -46.31 -5.17 -3.18
N GLY A 499 -45.21 -4.45 -3.38
CA GLY A 499 -44.78 -4.01 -4.72
C GLY A 499 -45.44 -2.72 -5.24
N SER A 500 -46.35 -2.09 -4.48
CA SER A 500 -47.04 -0.86 -4.91
C SER A 500 -46.17 0.41 -4.94
N GLY A 501 -44.85 0.31 -4.88
CA GLY A 501 -43.95 1.47 -4.93
C GLY A 501 -43.79 2.29 -3.63
N LYS A 502 -44.25 1.81 -2.47
CA LYS A 502 -44.13 2.53 -1.18
C LYS A 502 -42.68 2.91 -0.83
N SER A 503 -41.75 1.96 -0.93
CA SER A 503 -40.33 2.22 -0.68
C SER A 503 -39.74 3.15 -1.74
N SER A 504 -40.15 2.99 -3.00
CA SER A 504 -39.76 3.90 -4.10
C SER A 504 -40.19 5.33 -3.82
N LEU A 505 -41.40 5.56 -3.28
CA LEU A 505 -41.89 6.89 -2.92
C LEU A 505 -40.98 7.56 -1.86
N LEU A 506 -40.55 6.80 -0.85
CA LEU A 506 -39.60 7.30 0.15
C LEU A 506 -38.23 7.63 -0.48
N SER A 507 -37.70 6.77 -1.36
CA SER A 507 -36.45 7.04 -2.09
C SER A 507 -36.55 8.26 -3.02
N CYS A 508 -37.73 8.55 -3.59
CA CYS A 508 -37.98 9.78 -4.35
C CYS A 508 -37.91 11.01 -3.44
N ILE A 509 -38.49 10.94 -2.23
CA ILE A 509 -38.41 12.02 -1.23
C ILE A 509 -36.97 12.21 -0.74
N LEU A 510 -36.15 11.16 -0.70
CA LEU A 510 -34.71 11.28 -0.37
C LEU A 510 -33.92 11.97 -1.50
N GLY A 511 -34.31 11.72 -2.75
CA GLY A 511 -33.64 12.21 -3.96
C GLY A 511 -32.73 11.17 -4.60
N GLU A 512 -32.94 9.90 -4.28
CA GLU A 512 -32.16 8.78 -4.82
C GLU A 512 -32.65 8.31 -6.20
N VAL A 513 -33.94 8.53 -6.48
CA VAL A 513 -34.57 8.16 -7.76
C VAL A 513 -34.57 9.39 -8.68
N PRO A 514 -34.10 9.27 -9.94
CA PRO A 514 -34.17 10.38 -10.88
C PRO A 514 -35.63 10.72 -11.21
N LYS A 515 -35.91 12.02 -11.34
CA LYS A 515 -37.22 12.53 -11.78
C LYS A 515 -37.25 12.61 -13.31
N ILE A 516 -38.35 12.18 -13.92
CA ILE A 516 -38.61 12.40 -15.35
C ILE A 516 -39.35 13.72 -15.53
N SER A 517 -40.38 13.96 -14.72
CA SER A 517 -41.17 15.19 -14.73
C SER A 517 -41.71 15.51 -13.34
N GLY A 518 -42.14 16.75 -13.14
CA GLY A 518 -42.70 17.24 -11.88
C GLY A 518 -41.70 17.94 -10.99
N THR A 519 -42.17 18.44 -9.86
CA THR A 519 -41.39 19.23 -8.91
C THR A 519 -41.49 18.62 -7.51
N VAL A 520 -40.34 18.43 -6.85
CA VAL A 520 -40.25 17.97 -5.46
C VAL A 520 -39.59 19.05 -4.62
N LYS A 521 -40.34 19.62 -3.69
CA LYS A 521 -39.86 20.62 -2.74
C LYS A 521 -39.83 20.02 -1.34
N LEU A 522 -38.74 20.26 -0.63
CA LEU A 522 -38.56 19.76 0.73
C LEU A 522 -37.96 20.84 1.63
N CYS A 523 -38.61 21.08 2.76
CA CYS A 523 -38.20 22.07 3.76
C CYS A 523 -37.53 21.37 4.96
N GLY A 524 -36.26 21.70 5.23
CA GLY A 524 -35.51 21.21 6.40
C GLY A 524 -34.65 19.95 6.19
N THR A 525 -34.38 19.23 7.29
CA THR A 525 -33.47 18.06 7.33
C THR A 525 -34.27 16.76 7.35
N LYS A 526 -33.69 15.68 6.82
CA LYS A 526 -34.36 14.37 6.69
C LYS A 526 -33.74 13.35 7.66
N ALA A 527 -34.58 12.46 8.18
CA ALA A 527 -34.19 11.23 8.83
C ALA A 527 -34.68 10.07 7.97
N TYR A 528 -33.87 9.03 7.81
CA TYR A 528 -34.26 7.86 7.03
C TYR A 528 -33.93 6.57 7.76
N VAL A 529 -34.87 5.63 7.71
CA VAL A 529 -34.69 4.28 8.21
C VAL A 529 -34.98 3.32 7.06
N VAL A 530 -33.97 2.56 6.71
CA VAL A 530 -34.01 1.52 5.66
C VAL A 530 -34.84 0.32 6.12
N GLN A 531 -35.48 -0.37 5.15
CA GLN A 531 -36.22 -1.61 5.40
C GLN A 531 -35.32 -2.73 5.94
N SER A 532 -34.12 -2.86 5.36
CA SER A 532 -33.07 -3.76 5.85
C SER A 532 -32.05 -2.93 6.61
N PRO A 533 -31.93 -3.10 7.93
CA PRO A 533 -31.04 -2.28 8.75
C PRO A 533 -29.58 -2.45 8.35
N TRP A 534 -28.84 -1.35 8.46
CA TRP A 534 -27.39 -1.30 8.29
C TRP A 534 -26.77 -0.80 9.59
N ILE A 535 -25.73 -1.49 10.06
CA ILE A 535 -24.99 -1.18 11.29
C ILE A 535 -23.51 -1.07 10.92
N GLN A 536 -22.84 -0.04 11.41
CA GLN A 536 -21.41 0.16 11.22
C GLN A 536 -20.62 -0.70 12.21
N SER A 537 -19.46 -1.20 11.80
CA SER A 537 -18.56 -1.89 12.72
C SER A 537 -17.99 -0.90 13.74
N GLY A 538 -18.15 -1.18 15.02
CA GLY A 538 -17.81 -0.26 16.11
C GLY A 538 -18.62 -0.55 17.37
N LYS A 539 -18.59 0.36 18.35
CA LYS A 539 -19.42 0.21 19.55
C LYS A 539 -20.90 0.46 19.25
N ILE A 540 -21.80 -0.10 20.06
CA ILE A 540 -23.24 0.20 19.95
C ILE A 540 -23.47 1.69 20.22
N GLU A 541 -22.82 2.24 21.23
CA GLU A 541 -22.89 3.68 21.55
C GLU A 541 -22.53 4.55 20.34
N GLU A 542 -21.41 4.24 19.65
CA GLU A 542 -20.96 5.00 18.47
C GLU A 542 -21.95 4.91 17.31
N ASN A 543 -22.57 3.74 17.11
CA ASN A 543 -23.62 3.55 16.11
C ASN A 543 -24.88 4.36 16.46
N ILE A 544 -25.21 4.47 17.76
CA ILE A 544 -26.36 5.24 18.23
C ILE A 544 -26.11 6.75 18.05
N LEU A 545 -24.93 7.22 18.44
CA LEU A 545 -24.54 8.63 18.35
C LEU A 545 -24.33 9.08 16.90
N PHE A 546 -23.88 8.17 16.03
CA PHE A 546 -23.71 8.37 14.59
C PHE A 546 -22.91 9.66 14.27
N GLY A 547 -21.81 9.86 14.99
CA GLY A 547 -20.91 11.02 14.84
C GLY A 547 -21.32 12.29 15.59
N ARG A 548 -22.42 12.26 16.37
CA ARG A 548 -22.78 13.35 17.29
C ARG A 548 -22.10 13.19 18.65
N GLU A 549 -21.98 14.30 19.38
CA GLU A 549 -21.49 14.31 20.76
C GLU A 549 -22.50 13.65 21.71
N MET A 550 -21.98 13.03 22.78
CA MET A 550 -22.77 12.30 23.76
C MET A 550 -23.49 13.23 24.73
N GLU A 551 -24.80 13.38 24.56
CA GLU A 551 -25.68 14.05 25.52
C GLU A 551 -26.42 13.01 26.38
N ARG A 552 -25.91 12.78 27.60
CA ARG A 552 -26.36 11.68 28.48
C ARG A 552 -27.86 11.66 28.72
N GLU A 553 -28.49 12.80 29.00
CA GLU A 553 -29.93 12.86 29.28
C GLU A 553 -30.77 12.48 28.05
N LYS A 554 -30.40 12.97 26.87
CA LYS A 554 -31.08 12.68 25.62
C LYS A 554 -30.87 11.22 25.24
N TYR A 555 -29.66 10.70 25.40
CA TYR A 555 -29.31 9.32 25.15
C TYR A 555 -30.14 8.36 26.00
N GLU A 556 -30.22 8.60 27.31
CA GLU A 556 -30.96 7.75 28.25
C GLU A 556 -32.47 7.76 27.97
N LYS A 557 -33.05 8.94 27.70
CA LYS A 557 -34.46 9.09 27.29
C LYS A 557 -34.75 8.30 26.01
N VAL A 558 -33.82 8.29 25.05
CA VAL A 558 -33.95 7.53 23.81
C VAL A 558 -33.87 6.03 24.06
N LEU A 559 -32.93 5.57 24.87
CA LEU A 559 -32.82 4.15 25.22
C LEU A 559 -34.09 3.64 25.91
N GLU A 560 -34.68 4.46 26.79
CA GLU A 560 -35.93 4.15 27.46
C GLU A 560 -37.12 4.13 26.49
N ALA A 561 -37.27 5.17 25.66
CA ALA A 561 -38.35 5.25 24.67
C ALA A 561 -38.31 4.08 23.67
N CYS A 562 -37.11 3.65 23.27
CA CYS A 562 -36.90 2.50 22.39
C CYS A 562 -36.97 1.15 23.12
N SER A 563 -37.13 1.13 24.44
CA SER A 563 -37.11 -0.08 25.29
C SER A 563 -35.83 -0.92 25.12
N LEU A 564 -34.69 -0.27 24.90
CA LEU A 564 -33.39 -0.91 24.64
C LEU A 564 -32.67 -1.40 25.90
N LYS A 565 -32.97 -0.83 27.07
CA LYS A 565 -32.24 -1.09 28.33
C LYS A 565 -32.12 -2.59 28.65
N LYS A 566 -33.24 -3.32 28.56
CA LYS A 566 -33.29 -4.78 28.83
C LYS A 566 -32.47 -5.60 27.85
N ASP A 567 -32.38 -5.15 26.60
CA ASP A 567 -31.63 -5.86 25.57
C ASP A 567 -30.12 -5.59 25.70
N LEU A 568 -29.74 -4.39 26.15
CA LEU A 568 -28.35 -4.06 26.49
C LEU A 568 -27.86 -4.83 27.73
N GLU A 569 -28.71 -5.07 28.73
CA GLU A 569 -28.37 -5.87 29.93
C GLU A 569 -27.95 -7.32 29.60
N ILE A 570 -28.43 -7.87 28.48
CA ILE A 570 -28.09 -9.23 28.04
C ILE A 570 -26.66 -9.27 27.45
N LEU A 571 -26.15 -8.13 26.98
CA LEU A 571 -24.84 -8.05 26.37
C LEU A 571 -23.73 -7.98 27.43
N PRO A 572 -22.58 -8.66 27.21
CA PRO A 572 -21.51 -8.75 28.20
C PRO A 572 -20.92 -7.40 28.62
N PHE A 573 -20.99 -6.38 27.75
CA PHE A 573 -20.50 -5.03 28.03
C PHE A 573 -21.55 -3.95 27.76
N GLY A 574 -22.84 -4.31 27.75
CA GLY A 574 -23.90 -3.35 27.46
C GLY A 574 -23.72 -2.64 26.11
N ASP A 575 -23.79 -1.31 26.13
CA ASP A 575 -23.62 -0.41 24.98
C ASP A 575 -22.16 -0.26 24.49
N GLN A 576 -21.17 -0.62 25.31
CA GLN A 576 -19.75 -0.67 24.94
C GLN A 576 -19.39 -1.91 24.12
N THR A 577 -20.34 -2.83 23.94
CA THR A 577 -20.13 -4.04 23.13
C THR A 577 -19.79 -3.65 21.69
N VAL A 578 -18.67 -4.17 21.18
CA VAL A 578 -18.26 -3.95 19.78
C VAL A 578 -19.05 -4.89 18.88
N ILE A 579 -19.78 -4.32 17.92
CA ILE A 579 -20.58 -5.04 16.91
C ILE A 579 -19.86 -4.97 15.56
N GLY A 580 -19.94 -6.06 14.79
CA GLY A 580 -19.52 -6.12 13.41
C GLY A 580 -18.15 -6.78 13.18
N CYS A 581 -17.99 -7.32 11.98
CA CYS A 581 -16.77 -7.95 11.52
C CYS A 581 -15.74 -6.89 11.08
N SER A 582 -15.00 -6.32 12.03
CA SER A 582 -13.75 -5.65 11.67
C SER A 582 -12.76 -6.73 11.21
N GLY A 583 -12.17 -6.55 10.02
CA GLY A 583 -11.42 -7.53 9.23
C GLY A 583 -10.12 -8.09 9.85
N ARG A 584 -10.08 -8.41 11.14
CA ARG A 584 -9.04 -9.26 11.74
C ARG A 584 -9.43 -10.73 11.58
N SER A 585 -9.28 -11.23 10.36
CA SER A 585 -9.47 -12.64 9.97
C SER A 585 -8.49 -13.63 10.63
N HIS A 586 -7.69 -13.19 11.62
CA HIS A 586 -6.69 -14.01 12.31
C HIS A 586 -6.97 -14.26 13.79
N ASP A 587 -8.05 -13.72 14.37
CA ASP A 587 -8.39 -14.00 15.76
C ASP A 587 -9.54 -15.02 15.88
N PRO A 588 -9.34 -16.21 16.48
CA PRO A 588 -10.39 -17.23 16.66
C PRO A 588 -11.61 -16.74 17.48
N THR A 589 -11.50 -15.61 18.16
CA THR A 589 -12.59 -14.89 18.84
C THR A 589 -13.61 -14.29 17.84
N CYS A 590 -13.16 -13.93 16.63
CA CYS A 590 -14.02 -13.34 15.60
C CYS A 590 -15.04 -14.35 15.04
N LEU A 591 -14.71 -15.65 14.99
CA LEU A 591 -15.65 -16.70 14.54
C LEU A 591 -16.77 -16.99 15.55
N ARG A 592 -16.51 -16.81 16.86
CA ARG A 592 -17.60 -16.75 17.86
C ARG A 592 -18.47 -15.52 17.60
N ASN A 593 -17.86 -14.38 17.30
CA ASN A 593 -18.58 -13.15 17.03
C ASN A 593 -19.40 -13.18 15.73
N VAL A 594 -19.13 -14.04 14.75
CA VAL A 594 -19.98 -14.18 13.55
C VAL A 594 -21.31 -14.91 13.86
N CYS A 595 -21.30 -15.94 14.71
CA CYS A 595 -22.53 -16.57 15.18
C CYS A 595 -23.30 -15.68 16.16
N TRP A 596 -22.58 -14.90 16.98
CA TRP A 596 -23.18 -13.85 17.80
C TRP A 596 -23.70 -12.70 16.94
N ASP A 597 -23.02 -12.27 15.89
CA ASP A 597 -23.46 -11.22 14.96
C ASP A 597 -24.75 -11.62 14.24
N PHE A 598 -24.98 -12.90 13.95
CA PHE A 598 -26.25 -13.34 13.37
C PHE A 598 -27.39 -13.37 14.40
N TRP A 599 -27.10 -13.70 15.66
CA TRP A 599 -28.06 -13.70 16.77
C TRP A 599 -28.37 -12.27 17.25
N ILE A 600 -27.33 -11.46 17.39
CA ILE A 600 -27.34 -10.01 17.63
C ILE A 600 -27.98 -9.31 16.46
N GLN A 601 -27.72 -9.62 15.19
CA GLN A 601 -28.44 -8.98 14.08
C GLN A 601 -29.93 -9.32 14.12
N LYS A 602 -30.32 -10.53 14.53
CA LYS A 602 -31.74 -10.90 14.65
C LYS A 602 -32.43 -10.23 15.85
N GLN A 603 -31.73 -10.04 16.96
CA GLN A 603 -32.18 -9.25 18.13
C GLN A 603 -32.14 -7.74 17.84
N LEU A 604 -31.08 -7.24 17.21
CA LEU A 604 -30.93 -5.87 16.72
C LEU A 604 -31.91 -5.55 15.60
N TYR A 605 -32.39 -6.53 14.83
CA TYR A 605 -33.48 -6.33 13.89
C TYR A 605 -34.76 -5.93 14.64
N MET A 606 -35.04 -6.57 15.78
CA MET A 606 -36.12 -6.16 16.67
C MET A 606 -35.82 -4.84 17.40
N LEU A 607 -34.55 -4.60 17.76
CA LEU A 607 -34.13 -3.30 18.31
C LEU A 607 -34.32 -2.17 17.32
N LEU A 608 -33.88 -2.32 16.08
CA LEU A 608 -33.94 -1.33 14.99
C LEU A 608 -35.36 -1.09 14.50
N ILE A 609 -36.27 -2.07 14.58
CA ILE A 609 -37.71 -1.84 14.34
C ILE A 609 -38.31 -0.96 15.45
N LYS A 610 -37.93 -1.18 16.72
CA LYS A 610 -38.32 -0.29 17.83
C LYS A 610 -37.62 1.07 17.75
N TRP A 611 -36.36 1.09 17.33
CA TRP A 611 -35.49 2.25 17.15
C TRP A 611 -35.98 3.18 16.04
N SER A 612 -36.37 2.61 14.90
CA SER A 612 -36.92 3.29 13.73
C SER A 612 -38.16 4.12 14.05
N SER A 613 -39.02 3.57 14.91
CA SER A 613 -40.28 4.22 15.29
C SER A 613 -40.08 5.46 16.17
N TYR A 614 -38.91 5.59 16.83
CA TYR A 614 -38.59 6.66 17.78
C TYR A 614 -37.37 7.52 17.38
N LEU A 615 -36.60 7.16 16.33
CA LEU A 615 -35.53 8.00 15.78
C LEU A 615 -36.05 9.37 15.31
N LEU A 616 -37.33 9.43 14.93
CA LEU A 616 -38.06 10.67 14.63
C LEU A 616 -38.12 11.63 15.83
N LEU A 617 -38.06 11.15 17.08
CA LEU A 617 -38.00 12.00 18.29
C LEU A 617 -36.60 12.59 18.54
N ILE A 618 -35.53 11.92 18.09
CA ILE A 618 -34.14 12.37 18.27
C ILE A 618 -33.80 13.54 17.35
N LEU A 619 -34.37 13.54 16.14
CA LEU A 619 -34.11 14.54 15.11
C LEU A 619 -35.19 15.65 15.04
N SER A 620 -36.32 15.49 15.75
CA SER A 620 -37.40 16.51 15.82
C SER A 620 -37.33 17.44 17.04
N TRP A 621 -36.30 17.31 17.88
CA TRP A 621 -35.96 18.24 18.96
C TRP A 621 -34.56 18.80 18.78
#